data_AF-A0A7Y3EJE1-F1
#
_entry.id   AF-A0A7Y3EJE1-F1
#
_cell.length_a   1.000
_cell.length_b   1.000
_cell.length_c   1.000
_cell.angle_alpha   90.00
_cell.angle_beta   90.00
_cell.angle_gamma   90.00
#
_symmetry.space_group_name_H-M   'P 1'
#
loop_
_entity.id
_entity.type
_entity.pdbx_description
1 polymer ?
#
loop_
_entity_poly.entity_id
_entity_poly.type
_entity_poly.pdbx_seq_one_letter_code
_entity_poly.pdbx_strand_id
1 'polypeptide(L)'
;MKTLSQLVILILVITVFNCESKKQTSKSVSDDIKTTIDTTIYGEWIRMSPQGPVKIHFLENGSLEIDLSNDKSIDIISNFKIENDTINFFDKEGKTCPNNGIYKVYHRGYSIAFDVLDDLCNGRIKTTSGFWVRPNHNELIKELNSKIKNSNDISYTLHRGRMFLALGQNKKARKDFDTYMKSDSTNAKVFIHRAATRFPNGFKGIVNDCSKAIAIDSTEKYAYFLRGLAKYELGEKQEACNDFQKAIDLGFEILKEAEAYKCRAYW
;
A
#
# COMPACT_ATOMS: atom_id res chain seq x y z
N MET A 1 -30.40 5.53 4.55
CA MET A 1 -29.62 6.20 3.49
C MET A 1 -28.33 6.74 4.09
N LYS A 2 -27.26 5.95 4.08
CA LYS A 2 -25.91 6.39 4.50
C LYS A 2 -25.20 6.90 3.25
N THR A 3 -24.58 8.07 3.33
CA THR A 3 -23.96 8.78 2.19
C THR A 3 -22.77 8.00 1.64
N LEU A 4 -22.63 8.00 0.30
CA LEU A 4 -21.58 7.32 -0.48
C LEU A 4 -20.12 7.66 -0.08
N SER A 5 -19.91 8.63 0.82
CA SER A 5 -18.60 9.01 1.37
C SER A 5 -17.88 7.88 2.11
N GLN A 6 -18.61 6.87 2.63
CA GLN A 6 -18.00 5.73 3.34
C GLN A 6 -17.41 4.64 2.42
N LEU A 7 -17.77 4.60 1.13
CA LEU A 7 -17.28 3.58 0.20
C LEU A 7 -15.94 3.95 -0.45
N VAL A 8 -15.64 5.25 -0.55
CA VAL A 8 -14.39 5.77 -1.16
C VAL A 8 -13.16 5.45 -0.29
N ILE A 9 -13.36 5.29 1.02
CA ILE A 9 -12.28 4.97 1.96
C ILE A 9 -11.85 3.50 1.89
N LEU A 10 -12.69 2.62 1.33
CA LEU A 10 -12.42 1.18 1.19
C LEU A 10 -11.23 0.88 0.26
N ILE A 11 -10.90 1.78 -0.68
CA ILE A 11 -9.86 1.55 -1.71
C ILE A 11 -8.59 2.39 -1.45
N LEU A 12 -8.66 3.36 -0.53
CA LEU A 12 -7.60 4.37 -0.33
C LEU A 12 -6.32 3.88 0.35
N VAL A 13 -6.30 2.66 0.90
CA VAL A 13 -5.12 2.06 1.56
C VAL A 13 -4.62 0.79 0.84
N ILE A 14 -5.27 0.38 -0.24
CA ILE A 14 -5.09 -0.98 -0.80
C ILE A 14 -3.92 -1.08 -1.77
N THR A 15 -3.42 0.00 -2.33
CA THR A 15 -2.71 -0.12 -3.60
C THR A 15 -1.74 1.02 -3.83
N VAL A 16 -0.51 0.87 -3.36
CA VAL A 16 0.62 1.66 -3.84
C VAL A 16 1.86 0.75 -3.95
N PHE A 17 2.61 0.82 -5.06
CA PHE A 17 3.93 0.21 -5.35
C PHE A 17 4.11 -1.24 -5.87
N ASN A 18 4.21 -1.36 -7.21
CA ASN A 18 5.15 -2.09 -8.08
C ASN A 18 4.53 -2.37 -9.48
N CYS A 19 5.28 -2.43 -10.59
CA CYS A 19 6.60 -3.05 -10.81
C CYS A 19 7.32 -2.53 -12.08
N GLU A 20 8.66 -2.61 -12.06
CA GLU A 20 9.59 -2.29 -13.16
C GLU A 20 9.48 -3.24 -14.38
N SER A 21 9.64 -2.68 -15.59
CA SER A 21 10.01 -3.42 -16.81
C SER A 21 11.46 -3.12 -17.21
N LYS A 22 12.21 -4.17 -17.58
CA LYS A 22 13.66 -4.16 -17.83
C LYS A 22 14.15 -3.17 -18.91
N LYS A 23 15.30 -2.57 -18.57
CA LYS A 23 16.35 -1.91 -19.38
C LYS A 23 16.09 -0.49 -19.90
N GLN A 24 16.52 0.49 -19.10
CA GLN A 24 17.60 1.39 -19.50
C GLN A 24 18.34 1.89 -18.25
N THR A 25 19.67 1.91 -18.34
CA THR A 25 20.63 2.24 -17.29
C THR A 25 20.45 3.66 -16.76
N SER A 26 19.77 3.81 -15.62
CA SER A 26 20.02 4.88 -14.66
C SER A 26 20.24 4.20 -13.30
N LYS A 27 21.21 4.68 -12.52
CA LYS A 27 21.47 4.17 -11.17
C LYS A 27 20.23 4.43 -10.31
N SER A 28 19.32 3.46 -10.21
CA SER A 28 18.31 3.45 -9.17
C SER A 28 19.05 3.34 -7.85
N VAL A 29 18.78 4.28 -6.94
CA VAL A 29 19.15 4.11 -5.54
C VAL A 29 18.37 2.88 -5.10
N SER A 30 19.07 1.75 -5.00
CA SER A 30 18.49 0.46 -4.61
C SER A 30 17.69 0.66 -3.32
N ASP A 31 16.40 0.33 -3.35
CA ASP A 31 15.50 0.24 -2.18
C ASP A 31 16.01 -0.80 -1.13
N ASP A 32 17.13 -1.47 -1.40
CA ASP A 32 17.81 -2.43 -0.53
C ASP A 32 18.71 -1.71 0.49
N ILE A 33 18.12 -1.28 1.61
CA ILE A 33 18.91 -1.15 2.83
C ILE A 33 19.37 -2.55 3.24
N LYS A 34 20.66 -2.84 3.05
CA LYS A 34 21.41 -3.88 3.76
C LYS A 34 21.38 -3.60 5.26
N THR A 35 20.26 -3.89 5.87
CA THR A 35 20.16 -4.08 7.31
C THR A 35 19.93 -5.57 7.47
N THR A 36 20.56 -6.18 8.47
CA THR A 36 20.21 -7.52 8.98
C THR A 36 18.82 -7.47 9.60
N ILE A 37 17.84 -7.08 8.80
CA ILE A 37 16.44 -7.10 9.15
C ILE A 37 16.00 -8.54 8.92
N ASP A 38 15.68 -9.19 10.04
CA ASP A 38 14.97 -10.45 10.10
C ASP A 38 13.94 -10.56 8.96
N THR A 39 14.19 -11.40 7.96
CA THR A 39 13.27 -11.54 6.81
C THR A 39 12.05 -12.39 7.13
N THR A 40 11.92 -12.90 8.37
CA THR A 40 10.77 -13.69 8.74
C THR A 40 9.49 -12.85 8.75
N ILE A 41 8.39 -13.51 8.40
CA ILE A 41 7.05 -12.91 8.34
C ILE A 41 6.31 -13.05 9.67
N TYR A 42 6.86 -13.74 10.66
CA TYR A 42 6.16 -14.12 11.88
C TYR A 42 5.90 -12.92 12.80
N GLY A 43 4.86 -13.04 13.63
CA GLY A 43 4.44 -12.01 14.59
C GLY A 43 3.24 -11.19 14.13
N GLU A 44 2.84 -10.25 14.98
CA GLU A 44 1.67 -9.37 14.78
C GLU A 44 2.04 -8.12 13.96
N TRP A 45 1.52 -8.02 12.76
CA TRP A 45 1.69 -6.86 11.88
C TRP A 45 0.45 -5.97 11.94
N ILE A 46 0.67 -4.68 11.74
CA ILE A 46 -0.38 -3.67 11.83
C ILE A 46 -0.47 -2.83 10.56
N ARG A 47 -1.70 -2.53 10.16
CA ARG A 47 -2.03 -1.56 9.11
C ARG A 47 -3.21 -0.70 9.55
N MET A 48 -3.25 0.56 9.11
CA MET A 48 -4.43 1.40 9.33
C MET A 48 -5.47 1.23 8.23
N SER A 49 -6.71 0.95 8.62
CA SER A 49 -7.89 0.99 7.75
C SER A 49 -8.76 2.22 8.07
N PRO A 50 -9.79 2.52 7.26
CA PRO A 50 -10.77 3.56 7.57
C PRO A 50 -11.49 3.36 8.91
N GLN A 51 -11.68 2.10 9.31
CA GLN A 51 -12.41 1.70 10.50
C GLN A 51 -11.52 1.67 11.75
N GLY A 52 -10.19 1.73 11.57
CA GLY A 52 -9.22 1.61 12.66
C GLY A 52 -8.04 0.73 12.28
N PRO A 53 -7.18 0.40 13.25
CA PRO A 53 -6.10 -0.54 13.02
C PRO A 53 -6.66 -1.90 12.62
N VAL A 54 -5.97 -2.58 11.72
CA VAL A 54 -6.17 -3.99 11.39
C VAL A 54 -4.89 -4.71 11.73
N LYS A 55 -5.01 -5.89 12.33
CA LYS A 55 -3.87 -6.71 12.69
C LYS A 55 -3.90 -8.04 11.97
N ILE A 56 -2.73 -8.49 11.54
CA ILE A 56 -2.51 -9.84 11.03
C ILE A 56 -1.39 -10.48 11.82
N HIS A 57 -1.65 -11.64 12.40
CA HIS A 57 -0.69 -12.37 13.19
C HIS A 57 -0.27 -13.62 12.44
N PHE A 58 0.98 -13.68 12.00
CA PHE A 58 1.56 -14.87 11.37
C PHE A 58 2.20 -15.75 12.44
N LEU A 59 1.69 -16.97 12.58
CA LEU A 59 2.14 -17.95 13.58
C LEU A 59 3.18 -18.90 12.97
N GLU A 60 4.12 -19.37 13.81
CA GLU A 60 5.20 -20.28 13.39
C GLU A 60 4.69 -21.63 12.86
N ASN A 61 3.47 -22.02 13.23
CA ASN A 61 2.83 -23.25 12.76
C ASN A 61 2.28 -23.17 11.32
N GLY A 62 2.50 -22.07 10.59
CA GLY A 62 2.03 -21.89 9.21
C GLY A 62 0.57 -21.43 9.09
N SER A 63 -0.03 -20.96 10.19
CA SER A 63 -1.35 -20.33 10.18
C SER A 63 -1.27 -18.84 10.51
N LEU A 64 -2.32 -18.11 10.17
CA LEU A 64 -2.47 -16.70 10.50
C LEU A 64 -3.86 -16.39 11.04
N GLU A 65 -3.92 -15.30 11.77
CA GLU A 65 -5.13 -14.74 12.37
C GLU A 65 -5.25 -13.26 11.96
N ILE A 66 -6.44 -12.81 11.59
CA ILE A 66 -6.72 -11.40 11.27
C ILE A 66 -7.80 -10.88 12.20
N ASP A 67 -7.49 -9.75 12.83
CA ASP A 67 -8.38 -8.93 13.65
C ASP A 67 -8.67 -7.64 12.86
N LEU A 68 -9.86 -7.57 12.25
CA LEU A 68 -10.29 -6.47 11.37
C LEU A 68 -10.79 -5.25 12.15
N SER A 69 -11.30 -5.45 13.37
CA SER A 69 -11.84 -4.39 14.24
C SER A 69 -10.86 -3.90 15.30
N ASN A 70 -9.72 -4.57 15.45
CA ASN A 70 -8.74 -4.36 16.52
C ASN A 70 -9.39 -4.40 17.92
N ASP A 71 -10.35 -5.32 18.10
CA ASP A 71 -11.06 -5.56 19.36
C ASP A 71 -10.64 -6.89 20.02
N LYS A 72 -9.62 -7.57 19.45
CA LYS A 72 -9.10 -8.88 19.84
C LYS A 72 -10.00 -10.05 19.48
N SER A 73 -11.10 -9.84 18.77
CA SER A 73 -11.82 -10.92 18.11
C SER A 73 -11.12 -11.28 16.80
N ILE A 74 -10.92 -12.58 16.56
CA ILE A 74 -10.29 -13.06 15.33
C ILE A 74 -11.39 -13.30 14.30
N ASP A 75 -11.42 -12.45 13.28
CA ASP A 75 -12.40 -12.52 12.19
C ASP A 75 -12.03 -13.57 11.13
N ILE A 76 -10.73 -13.78 10.92
CA ILE A 76 -10.21 -14.67 9.87
C ILE A 76 -9.10 -15.54 10.43
N ILE A 77 -9.20 -16.85 10.20
CA ILE A 77 -8.14 -17.82 10.42
C ILE A 77 -7.83 -18.49 9.09
N SER A 78 -6.57 -18.48 8.67
CA SER A 78 -6.12 -19.04 7.40
C SER A 78 -4.80 -19.77 7.58
N ASN A 79 -4.51 -20.75 6.72
CA ASN A 79 -3.16 -21.28 6.58
C ASN A 79 -2.44 -20.51 5.48
N PHE A 80 -1.12 -20.42 5.55
CA PHE A 80 -0.34 -19.80 4.49
C PHE A 80 0.88 -20.63 4.11
N LYS A 81 1.31 -20.48 2.86
CA LYS A 81 2.56 -21.06 2.35
C LYS A 81 3.28 -20.03 1.53
N ILE A 82 4.57 -19.84 1.81
CA ILE A 82 5.44 -18.93 1.06
C ILE A 82 6.36 -19.75 0.16
N GLU A 83 6.38 -19.41 -1.12
CA GLU A 83 7.30 -19.96 -2.12
C GLU A 83 7.88 -18.79 -2.92
N ASN A 84 9.20 -18.56 -2.81
CA ASN A 84 9.86 -17.37 -3.32
C ASN A 84 9.20 -16.08 -2.77
N ASP A 85 8.89 -15.12 -3.65
CA ASP A 85 8.19 -13.89 -3.32
C ASP A 85 6.65 -14.04 -3.39
N THR A 86 6.12 -15.27 -3.32
CA THR A 86 4.68 -15.53 -3.43
C THR A 86 4.15 -16.17 -2.15
N ILE A 87 3.10 -15.59 -1.58
CA ILE A 87 2.35 -16.16 -0.47
C ILE A 87 0.98 -16.63 -0.95
N ASN A 88 0.66 -17.87 -0.63
CA ASN A 88 -0.63 -18.49 -0.84
C ASN A 88 -1.37 -18.53 0.49
N PHE A 89 -2.60 -18.05 0.50
CA PHE A 89 -3.48 -18.15 1.65
C PHE A 89 -4.60 -19.15 1.39
N PHE A 90 -4.79 -20.08 2.32
CA PHE A 90 -5.76 -21.16 2.25
C PHE A 90 -6.83 -20.93 3.32
N ASP A 91 -8.10 -20.80 2.92
CA ASP A 91 -9.19 -20.64 3.86
C ASP A 91 -9.38 -21.94 4.66
N LYS A 92 -9.26 -21.86 5.99
CA LYS A 92 -9.37 -23.02 6.88
C LYS A 92 -10.80 -23.54 6.96
N GLU A 93 -11.81 -22.73 6.63
CA GLU A 93 -13.22 -23.13 6.74
C GLU A 93 -13.82 -23.67 5.45
N GLY A 94 -13.12 -23.58 4.30
CA GLY A 94 -13.45 -24.23 3.02
C GLY A 94 -14.85 -23.95 2.40
N LYS A 95 -15.74 -23.25 3.10
CA LYS A 95 -17.14 -23.02 2.70
C LYS A 95 -17.33 -21.75 1.87
N THR A 96 -16.45 -20.76 2.02
CA THR A 96 -16.58 -19.44 1.39
C THR A 96 -15.58 -19.22 0.26
N CYS A 97 -14.46 -19.94 0.30
CA CYS A 97 -13.30 -19.75 -0.56
C CYS A 97 -12.85 -21.11 -1.11
N PRO A 98 -13.25 -21.46 -2.34
CA PRO A 98 -12.97 -22.77 -2.93
C PRO A 98 -11.50 -22.92 -3.39
N ASN A 99 -10.78 -21.81 -3.60
CA ASN A 99 -9.38 -21.80 -4.06
C ASN A 99 -8.54 -20.83 -3.21
N ASN A 100 -7.23 -20.98 -3.22
CA ASN A 100 -6.31 -20.11 -2.50
C ASN A 100 -6.17 -18.71 -3.13
N GLY A 101 -6.00 -17.69 -2.28
CA GLY A 101 -5.57 -16.37 -2.74
C GLY A 101 -4.05 -16.33 -2.91
N ILE A 102 -3.58 -15.73 -4.00
CA ILE A 102 -2.17 -15.70 -4.41
C ILE A 102 -1.69 -14.26 -4.40
N TYR A 103 -0.65 -13.98 -3.60
CA TYR A 103 -0.14 -12.63 -3.40
C TYR A 103 1.36 -12.59 -3.56
N LYS A 104 1.87 -11.51 -4.15
CA LYS A 104 3.29 -11.21 -4.16
C LYS A 104 3.67 -10.51 -2.86
N VAL A 105 4.74 -10.96 -2.24
CA VAL A 105 5.28 -10.43 -0.99
C VAL A 105 6.48 -9.54 -1.28
N TYR A 106 6.51 -8.37 -0.66
CA TYR A 106 7.68 -7.49 -0.71
C TYR A 106 8.16 -7.18 0.70
N HIS A 107 9.38 -7.60 1.00
CA HIS A 107 10.07 -7.23 2.24
C HIS A 107 10.78 -5.89 2.03
N ARG A 108 10.38 -4.85 2.78
CA ARG A 108 10.88 -3.48 2.62
C ARG A 108 11.54 -2.96 3.89
N GLY A 109 12.41 -3.79 4.47
CA GLY A 109 13.04 -3.53 5.75
C GLY A 109 12.02 -3.41 6.87
N TYR A 110 11.45 -2.24 7.07
CA TYR A 110 10.55 -1.92 8.18
C TYR A 110 9.08 -2.29 7.95
N SER A 111 8.74 -2.74 6.76
CA SER A 111 7.39 -3.17 6.37
C SER A 111 7.41 -4.40 5.48
N ILE A 112 6.26 -5.04 5.38
CA ILE A 112 5.95 -6.03 4.35
C ILE A 112 4.77 -5.49 3.54
N ALA A 113 4.72 -5.83 2.26
CA ALA A 113 3.58 -5.50 1.41
C ALA A 113 3.11 -6.76 0.69
N PHE A 114 1.79 -6.88 0.56
CA PHE A 114 1.17 -7.93 -0.23
C PHE A 114 0.43 -7.29 -1.41
N ASP A 115 0.80 -7.67 -2.62
CA ASP A 115 0.04 -7.35 -3.82
C ASP A 115 -0.75 -8.59 -4.25
N VAL A 116 -2.03 -8.42 -4.52
CA VAL A 116 -2.85 -9.48 -5.12
C VAL A 116 -2.28 -9.81 -6.49
N LEU A 117 -1.89 -11.07 -6.72
CA LEU A 117 -1.61 -11.60 -8.06
C LEU A 117 -2.87 -12.22 -8.65
N ASP A 118 -3.56 -13.04 -7.86
CA ASP A 118 -4.84 -13.63 -8.20
C ASP A 118 -5.63 -13.87 -6.91
N ASP A 119 -6.90 -13.48 -6.90
CA ASP A 119 -7.80 -13.65 -5.75
C ASP A 119 -8.88 -14.66 -6.09
N LEU A 120 -8.48 -15.94 -6.15
CA LEU A 120 -9.39 -17.06 -6.35
C LEU A 120 -10.24 -17.36 -5.10
N CYS A 121 -10.22 -16.48 -4.09
CA CYS A 121 -10.81 -16.63 -2.76
C CYS A 121 -12.00 -15.69 -2.51
N ASN A 122 -12.67 -15.23 -3.57
CA ASN A 122 -13.84 -14.34 -3.49
C ASN A 122 -13.62 -13.08 -2.65
N GLY A 123 -12.39 -12.56 -2.55
CA GLY A 123 -12.14 -11.33 -1.80
C GLY A 123 -11.94 -11.49 -0.29
N ARG A 124 -12.12 -12.67 0.32
CA ARG A 124 -12.08 -12.83 1.79
C ARG A 124 -10.73 -12.40 2.37
N ILE A 125 -9.66 -12.73 1.67
CA ILE A 125 -8.29 -12.46 2.09
C ILE A 125 -7.75 -11.18 1.42
N LYS A 126 -8.53 -10.49 0.58
CA LYS A 126 -8.13 -9.20 -0.02
C LYS A 126 -7.75 -8.14 1.00
N THR A 127 -8.25 -8.25 2.23
CA THR A 127 -7.86 -7.38 3.36
C THR A 127 -6.38 -7.50 3.73
N THR A 128 -5.69 -8.57 3.32
CA THR A 128 -4.23 -8.74 3.48
C THR A 128 -3.45 -7.91 2.49
N SER A 129 -4.03 -7.50 1.36
CA SER A 129 -3.33 -6.63 0.41
C SER A 129 -3.02 -5.25 1.00
N GLY A 130 -1.84 -4.74 0.69
CA GLY A 130 -1.35 -3.44 1.15
C GLY A 130 -0.13 -3.52 2.07
N PHE A 131 0.22 -2.38 2.68
CA PHE A 131 1.40 -2.23 3.53
C PHE A 131 1.12 -2.56 4.99
N TRP A 132 1.99 -3.39 5.55
CA TRP A 132 1.95 -3.81 6.93
C TRP A 132 3.26 -3.44 7.60
N VAL A 133 3.16 -2.87 8.80
CA VAL A 133 4.33 -2.50 9.60
C VAL A 133 4.67 -3.63 10.55
N ARG A 134 5.97 -3.87 10.73
CA ARG A 134 6.48 -4.92 11.61
C ARG A 134 5.96 -4.82 13.04
N PRO A 135 5.90 -5.96 13.77
CA PRO A 135 5.46 -5.98 15.17
C PRO A 135 6.22 -4.99 16.06
N ASN A 136 7.54 -4.92 15.92
CA ASN A 136 8.41 -4.03 16.69
C ASN A 136 8.51 -2.58 16.14
N HIS A 137 7.47 -2.10 15.44
CA HIS A 137 7.45 -0.77 14.81
C HIS A 137 7.85 0.40 15.73
N ASN A 138 7.49 0.36 17.01
CA ASN A 138 7.87 1.40 17.97
C ASN A 138 9.38 1.46 18.20
N GLU A 139 10.05 0.31 18.28
CA GLU A 139 11.51 0.22 18.41
C GLU A 139 12.19 0.63 17.11
N LEU A 140 11.67 0.18 15.97
CA LEU A 140 12.17 0.55 14.65
C LEU A 140 12.09 2.07 14.41
N ILE A 141 11.02 2.73 14.86
CA ILE A 141 10.91 4.20 14.81
C ILE A 141 11.97 4.86 15.71
N LYS A 142 12.24 4.32 16.91
CA LYS A 142 13.31 4.84 17.78
C LYS A 142 14.68 4.68 17.12
N GLU A 143 14.95 3.54 16.50
CA GLU A 143 16.17 3.28 15.74
C GLU A 143 16.33 4.27 14.59
N LEU A 144 15.28 4.47 13.78
CA LEU A 144 15.26 5.45 12.68
C LEU A 144 15.50 6.86 13.19
N ASN A 145 14.94 7.26 14.33
CA ASN A 145 15.20 8.56 14.93
C ASN A 145 16.68 8.74 15.29
N SER A 146 17.31 7.72 15.87
CA SER A 146 18.75 7.73 16.18
C SER A 146 19.58 7.83 14.90
N LYS A 147 19.28 7.02 13.89
CA LYS A 147 19.96 7.03 12.59
C LYS A 147 19.85 8.38 11.86
N ILE A 148 18.67 8.99 11.84
CA ILE A 148 18.44 10.32 11.23
C ILE A 148 19.23 11.41 11.97
N LYS A 149 19.43 11.28 13.28
CA LYS A 149 20.24 12.23 14.06
C LYS A 149 21.74 12.09 13.79
N ASN A 150 22.20 10.87 13.57
CA ASN A 150 23.63 10.53 13.55
C ASN A 150 24.19 10.28 12.13
N SER A 151 23.35 10.31 11.09
CA SER A 151 23.73 10.07 9.70
C SER A 151 23.07 11.08 8.77
N ASN A 152 23.76 11.40 7.67
CA ASN A 152 23.23 12.23 6.58
C ASN A 152 22.51 11.39 5.50
N ASP A 153 22.37 10.08 5.71
CA ASP A 153 21.65 9.20 4.79
C ASP A 153 20.14 9.49 4.83
N ILE A 154 19.65 10.13 3.77
CA ILE A 154 18.26 10.56 3.65
C ILE A 154 17.28 9.39 3.55
N SER A 155 17.76 8.18 3.20
CA SER A 155 16.92 6.98 3.11
C SER A 155 16.22 6.69 4.44
N TYR A 156 16.87 6.92 5.58
CA TYR A 156 16.24 6.72 6.89
C TYR A 156 15.01 7.62 7.09
N THR A 157 15.04 8.85 6.57
CA THR A 157 13.88 9.75 6.59
C THR A 157 12.75 9.20 5.71
N LEU A 158 13.08 8.65 4.54
CA LEU A 158 12.10 7.98 3.67
C LEU A 158 11.44 6.78 4.36
N HIS A 159 12.23 5.92 5.00
CA HIS A 159 11.70 4.75 5.70
C HIS A 159 10.80 5.14 6.87
N ARG A 160 11.18 6.15 7.65
CA ARG A 160 10.34 6.66 8.73
C ARG A 160 9.04 7.28 8.21
N GLY A 161 9.10 8.00 7.09
CA GLY A 161 7.92 8.52 6.41
C GLY A 161 6.96 7.41 5.96
N ARG A 162 7.48 6.35 5.32
CA ARG A 162 6.72 5.16 4.91
C ARG A 162 6.05 4.46 6.10
N MET A 163 6.78 4.30 7.21
CA MET A 163 6.22 3.73 8.45
C MET A 163 5.10 4.60 9.03
N PHE A 164 5.32 5.92 9.13
CA PHE A 164 4.29 6.83 9.62
C PHE A 164 3.04 6.82 8.73
N LEU A 165 3.19 6.68 7.41
CA LEU A 165 2.07 6.56 6.50
C LEU A 165 1.26 5.29 6.80
N ALA A 166 1.93 4.14 6.91
CA ALA A 166 1.27 2.86 7.20
C ALA A 166 0.60 2.83 8.59
N LEU A 167 1.14 3.58 9.56
CA LEU A 167 0.54 3.80 10.89
C LEU A 167 -0.51 4.93 10.91
N GLY A 168 -0.90 5.48 9.76
CA GLY A 168 -1.90 6.56 9.67
C GLY A 168 -1.47 7.90 10.27
N GLN A 169 -0.20 8.04 10.63
CA GLN A 169 0.40 9.27 11.17
C GLN A 169 0.73 10.26 10.02
N ASN A 170 -0.29 10.60 9.23
CA ASN A 170 -0.19 11.34 7.96
C ASN A 170 0.58 12.66 8.09
N LYS A 171 0.44 13.39 9.20
CA LYS A 171 1.18 14.64 9.44
C LYS A 171 2.70 14.41 9.56
N LYS A 172 3.10 13.36 10.27
CA LYS A 172 4.52 13.01 10.43
C LYS A 172 5.09 12.44 9.13
N ALA A 173 4.34 11.54 8.49
CA ALA A 173 4.70 10.97 7.19
C ALA A 173 4.97 12.06 6.14
N ARG A 174 4.04 13.02 6.02
CA ARG A 174 4.17 14.13 5.08
C ARG A 174 5.43 14.97 5.34
N LYS A 175 5.73 15.28 6.60
CA LYS A 175 6.95 16.02 6.97
C LYS A 175 8.22 15.29 6.53
N ASP A 176 8.27 13.98 6.72
CA ASP A 176 9.41 13.17 6.32
C ASP A 176 9.53 13.08 4.78
N PHE A 177 8.43 12.92 4.05
CA PHE A 177 8.45 12.97 2.58
C PHE A 177 8.87 14.34 2.05
N ASP A 178 8.35 15.43 2.62
CA ASP A 178 8.77 16.79 2.25
C ASP A 178 10.27 17.02 2.52
N THR A 179 10.82 16.40 3.56
CA THR A 179 12.25 16.47 3.87
C THR A 179 13.07 15.67 2.87
N TYR A 180 12.66 14.42 2.57
CA TYR A 180 13.33 13.57 1.58
C TYR A 180 13.35 14.22 0.19
N MET A 181 12.22 14.79 -0.24
CA MET A 181 12.07 15.39 -1.57
C MET A 181 12.94 16.62 -1.81
N LYS A 182 13.50 17.24 -0.75
CA LYS A 182 14.51 18.29 -0.90
C LYS A 182 15.86 17.73 -1.36
N SER A 183 16.14 16.46 -1.07
CA SER A 183 17.37 15.77 -1.46
C SER A 183 17.21 14.99 -2.77
N ASP A 184 16.08 14.33 -2.97
CA ASP A 184 15.80 13.55 -4.17
C ASP A 184 14.35 13.79 -4.62
N SER A 185 14.24 14.55 -5.72
CA SER A 185 12.97 14.88 -6.38
C SER A 185 12.67 13.99 -7.59
N THR A 186 13.49 12.97 -7.85
CA THR A 186 13.35 12.06 -9.00
C THR A 186 12.69 10.73 -8.63
N ASN A 187 12.40 10.52 -7.35
CA ASN A 187 11.69 9.33 -6.89
C ASN A 187 10.16 9.51 -7.00
N ALA A 188 9.58 9.03 -8.11
CA ALA A 188 8.13 9.08 -8.36
C ALA A 188 7.31 8.55 -7.17
N LYS A 189 7.79 7.48 -6.54
CA LYS A 189 7.09 6.82 -5.44
C LYS A 189 6.88 7.74 -4.24
N VAL A 190 7.81 8.65 -3.96
CA VAL A 190 7.69 9.56 -2.81
C VAL A 190 6.58 10.57 -2.99
N PHE A 191 6.34 11.05 -4.21
CA PHE A 191 5.20 11.91 -4.50
C PHE A 191 3.88 11.20 -4.23
N ILE A 192 3.78 9.92 -4.58
CA ILE A 192 2.57 9.11 -4.37
C ILE A 192 2.35 8.85 -2.88
N HIS A 193 3.41 8.51 -2.15
CA HIS A 193 3.34 8.39 -0.70
C HIS A 193 2.87 9.70 -0.05
N ARG A 194 3.41 10.85 -0.50
CA ARG A 194 2.97 12.15 0.00
C ARG A 194 1.51 12.44 -0.36
N ALA A 195 1.09 12.11 -1.57
CA ALA A 195 -0.29 12.24 -2.02
C ALA A 195 -1.24 11.44 -1.11
N ALA A 196 -0.90 10.19 -0.78
CA ALA A 196 -1.69 9.35 0.11
C ALA A 196 -1.93 9.99 1.49
N THR A 197 -0.98 10.76 2.02
CA THR A 197 -1.16 11.48 3.31
C THR A 197 -2.27 12.53 3.28
N ARG A 198 -2.70 13.00 2.11
CA ARG A 198 -3.60 14.16 1.94
C ARG A 198 -5.08 13.78 1.96
N PHE A 199 -5.42 12.51 1.87
CA PHE A 199 -6.80 12.07 2.01
C PHE A 199 -7.32 12.28 3.44
N PRO A 200 -8.63 12.53 3.62
CA PRO A 200 -9.67 12.55 2.58
C PRO A 200 -9.95 13.93 1.96
N ASN A 201 -9.21 15.00 2.28
CA ASN A 201 -9.65 16.36 1.92
C ASN A 201 -8.71 17.12 0.95
N GLY A 202 -7.46 16.69 0.81
CA GLY A 202 -6.43 17.43 0.07
C GLY A 202 -6.36 17.12 -1.43
N PHE A 203 -7.50 16.95 -2.11
CA PHE A 203 -7.60 16.42 -3.48
C PHE A 203 -6.75 17.17 -4.51
N LYS A 204 -6.78 18.52 -4.51
CA LYS A 204 -5.93 19.32 -5.41
C LYS A 204 -4.44 19.01 -5.24
N GLY A 205 -4.00 18.83 -3.98
CA GLY A 205 -2.62 18.45 -3.68
C GLY A 205 -2.29 17.02 -4.12
N ILE A 206 -3.27 16.10 -4.04
CA ILE A 206 -3.14 14.71 -4.54
C ILE A 206 -2.95 14.71 -6.05
N VAL A 207 -3.80 15.45 -6.79
CA VAL A 207 -3.70 15.58 -8.24
C VAL A 207 -2.33 16.12 -8.65
N ASN A 208 -1.84 17.17 -7.98
CA ASN A 208 -0.53 17.74 -8.25
C ASN A 208 0.61 16.74 -7.97
N ASP A 209 0.59 16.07 -6.83
CA ASP A 209 1.64 15.12 -6.45
C ASP A 209 1.66 13.91 -7.39
N CYS A 210 0.49 13.34 -7.71
CA CYS A 210 0.38 12.22 -8.64
C CYS A 210 0.76 12.62 -10.07
N SER A 211 0.46 13.84 -10.51
CA SER A 211 0.87 14.31 -11.84
C SER A 211 2.39 14.46 -11.95
N LYS A 212 3.07 14.88 -10.87
CA LYS A 212 4.54 14.86 -10.81
C LYS A 212 5.10 13.44 -10.84
N ALA A 213 4.48 12.52 -10.09
CA ALA A 213 4.88 11.11 -10.13
C ALA A 213 4.77 10.52 -11.54
N ILE A 214 3.67 10.77 -12.25
CA ILE A 214 3.44 10.31 -13.64
C ILE A 214 4.44 10.93 -14.62
N ALA A 215 4.83 12.20 -14.41
CA ALA A 215 5.82 12.85 -15.25
C ALA A 215 7.23 12.26 -15.07
N ILE A 216 7.53 11.73 -13.88
CA ILE A 216 8.80 11.04 -13.58
C ILE A 216 8.76 9.59 -14.08
N ASP A 217 7.67 8.88 -13.80
CA ASP A 217 7.45 7.50 -14.19
C ASP A 217 6.00 7.31 -14.67
N SER A 218 5.84 7.23 -15.99
CA SER A 218 4.53 7.04 -16.65
C SER A 218 3.96 5.62 -16.52
N THR A 219 4.71 4.69 -15.93
CA THR A 219 4.27 3.31 -15.70
C THR A 219 3.72 3.09 -14.29
N GLU A 220 3.76 4.13 -13.45
CA GLU A 220 3.39 4.03 -12.05
C GLU A 220 1.86 4.08 -11.87
N LYS A 221 1.23 2.91 -12.00
CA LYS A 221 -0.22 2.69 -11.98
C LYS A 221 -0.94 3.31 -10.78
N TYR A 222 -0.27 3.40 -9.63
CA TYR A 222 -0.89 3.93 -8.42
C TYR A 222 -0.97 5.46 -8.42
N ALA A 223 -0.09 6.15 -9.15
CA ALA A 223 -0.23 7.58 -9.37
C ALA A 223 -1.50 7.88 -10.18
N TYR A 224 -1.78 7.09 -11.22
CA TYR A 224 -3.03 7.20 -11.98
C TYR A 224 -4.24 6.91 -11.10
N PHE A 225 -4.23 5.81 -10.36
CA PHE A 225 -5.32 5.46 -9.44
C PHE A 225 -5.62 6.57 -8.42
N LEU A 226 -4.62 7.06 -7.67
CA LEU A 226 -4.84 8.10 -6.66
C LEU A 226 -5.26 9.43 -7.29
N ARG A 227 -4.74 9.76 -8.48
CA ARG A 227 -5.19 10.94 -9.23
C ARG A 227 -6.63 10.80 -9.68
N GLY A 228 -7.03 9.63 -10.17
CA GLY A 228 -8.39 9.32 -10.56
C GLY A 228 -9.36 9.47 -9.39
N LEU A 229 -9.03 8.91 -8.22
CA LEU A 229 -9.82 9.11 -7.00
C LEU A 229 -9.97 10.59 -6.66
N ALA A 230 -8.88 11.35 -6.64
CA ALA A 230 -8.93 12.76 -6.30
C ALA A 230 -9.73 13.60 -7.31
N LYS A 231 -9.59 13.33 -8.61
CA LYS A 231 -10.37 13.97 -9.67
C LYS A 231 -11.85 13.65 -9.58
N TYR A 232 -12.19 12.40 -9.27
CA TYR A 232 -13.57 12.00 -9.09
C TYR A 232 -14.24 12.80 -7.96
N GLU A 233 -13.56 12.94 -6.82
CA GLU A 233 -14.03 13.75 -5.69
C GLU A 233 -14.08 15.25 -5.99
N LEU A 234 -13.26 15.73 -6.92
CA LEU A 234 -13.33 17.11 -7.43
C LEU A 234 -14.43 17.32 -8.49
N GLY A 235 -15.12 16.25 -8.92
CA GLY A 235 -16.17 16.30 -9.95
C GLY A 235 -15.67 16.13 -11.39
N GLU A 236 -14.36 15.96 -11.59
CA GLU A 236 -13.70 15.72 -12.89
C GLU A 236 -13.84 14.23 -13.29
N LYS A 237 -15.08 13.78 -13.48
CA LYS A 237 -15.40 12.34 -13.57
C LYS A 237 -14.86 11.65 -14.83
N GLN A 238 -14.90 12.32 -15.99
CA GLN A 238 -14.37 11.76 -17.23
C GLN A 238 -12.85 11.54 -17.11
N GLU A 239 -12.14 12.55 -16.62
CA GLU A 239 -10.69 12.51 -16.43
C GLU A 239 -10.30 11.49 -15.36
N ALA A 240 -11.13 11.32 -14.33
CA ALA A 240 -10.95 10.26 -13.34
C ALA A 240 -11.06 8.87 -13.96
N CYS A 241 -12.08 8.63 -14.78
CA CYS A 241 -12.26 7.34 -15.45
C CYS A 241 -11.17 7.03 -16.48
N ASN A 242 -10.62 8.05 -17.14
CA ASN A 242 -9.44 7.89 -17.98
C ASN A 242 -8.20 7.48 -17.16
N ASP A 243 -8.01 8.10 -15.99
CA ASP A 243 -6.91 7.74 -15.07
C ASP A 243 -7.09 6.31 -14.52
N PHE A 244 -8.31 5.90 -14.17
CA PHE A 244 -8.60 4.53 -13.76
C PHE A 244 -8.34 3.52 -14.88
N GLN A 245 -8.76 3.82 -16.12
CA GLN A 245 -8.46 2.96 -17.27
C GLN A 245 -6.96 2.82 -17.47
N LYS A 246 -6.19 3.91 -17.35
CA LYS A 246 -4.73 3.86 -17.48
C LYS A 246 -4.09 3.01 -16.37
N ALA A 247 -4.59 3.09 -15.15
CA ALA A 247 -4.13 2.23 -14.05
C ALA A 247 -4.43 0.74 -14.34
N ILE A 248 -5.62 0.43 -14.90
CA ILE A 248 -6.01 -0.92 -15.31
C ILE A 248 -5.06 -1.46 -16.38
N ASP A 249 -4.77 -0.67 -17.43
CA ASP A 249 -3.87 -1.04 -18.52
C ASP A 249 -2.44 -1.32 -18.02
N LEU A 250 -2.04 -0.69 -16.91
CA LEU A 250 -0.76 -0.89 -16.23
C LEU A 250 -0.80 -2.04 -15.20
N GLY A 251 -1.80 -2.91 -15.25
CA GLY A 251 -1.90 -4.09 -14.40
C GLY A 251 -2.47 -3.82 -13.00
N PHE A 252 -3.40 -2.86 -12.89
CA PHE A 252 -4.20 -2.65 -11.69
C PHE A 252 -5.62 -3.21 -11.88
N GLU A 253 -5.70 -4.51 -12.16
CA GLU A 253 -6.90 -5.15 -12.71
C GLU A 253 -8.12 -5.10 -11.79
N ILE A 254 -7.91 -5.09 -10.47
CA ILE A 254 -9.01 -5.02 -9.49
C ILE A 254 -9.87 -3.76 -9.65
N LEU A 255 -9.36 -2.72 -10.32
CA LEU A 255 -10.15 -1.52 -10.63
C LEU A 255 -11.20 -1.76 -11.72
N LYS A 256 -11.04 -2.78 -12.58
CA LYS A 256 -12.05 -3.15 -13.59
C LYS A 256 -13.39 -3.37 -12.91
N GLU A 257 -13.41 -4.09 -11.79
CA GLU A 257 -14.63 -4.34 -11.02
C GLU A 257 -14.95 -3.19 -10.06
N ALA A 258 -13.94 -2.70 -9.32
CA ALA A 258 -14.16 -1.73 -8.26
C ALA A 258 -14.68 -0.38 -8.76
N GLU A 259 -14.32 0.00 -9.99
CA GLU A 259 -14.67 1.30 -10.58
C GLU A 259 -15.64 1.21 -11.76
N ALA A 260 -16.01 0.00 -12.22
CA ALA A 260 -16.97 -0.21 -13.32
C ALA A 260 -18.28 0.55 -13.12
N TYR A 261 -18.84 0.55 -11.91
CA TYR A 261 -20.08 1.29 -11.66
C TYR A 261 -19.88 2.81 -11.76
N LYS A 262 -18.78 3.35 -11.21
CA LYS A 262 -18.49 4.79 -11.26
C LYS A 262 -18.20 5.27 -12.69
N CYS A 263 -17.61 4.41 -13.51
CA CYS A 263 -17.15 4.73 -14.86
C CYS A 263 -18.02 4.19 -15.99
N ARG A 264 -19.17 3.57 -15.69
CA ARG A 264 -20.08 2.98 -16.70
C ARG A 264 -20.47 3.93 -17.84
N ALA A 265 -20.58 5.23 -17.57
CA ALA A 265 -20.95 6.22 -18.59
C ALA A 265 -19.76 6.66 -19.48
N TYR A 266 -18.56 6.22 -19.15
CA TYR A 266 -17.29 6.69 -19.73
C TYR A 266 -16.43 5.57 -20.33
N TRP A 267 -16.75 4.31 -19.99
CA TRP A 267 -16.11 3.08 -20.47
C TRP A 267 -17.05 2.31 -21.39
#